data_AF-A0AA42LS44-F1
#
_entry.id   AF-A0AA42LS44-F1
#
_cell.length_a   1.000
_cell.length_b   1.000
_cell.length_c   1.000
_cell.angle_alpha   90.00
_cell.angle_beta   90.00
_cell.angle_gamma   90.00
#
_symmetry.space_group_name_H-M   'P 1'
#
loop_
_entity.id
_entity.type
_entity.pdbx_description
1 polymer ?
#
loop_
_entity_poly.entity_id
_entity_poly.type
_entity_poly.pdbx_seq_one_letter_code
_entity_poly.pdbx_strand_id
1 'polypeptide(L)'
;MDTKKWDFRLEQPVEDNGAWRIAYCLTSGGDAPSQERIAIDERYVSAQTAIDEATRLAQIHVADLNGEAPSFEKPTQAEVPFDKRQRF
;
A
#
# COMPACT_ATOMS: atom_id res chain seq x y z
N MET A 1 5.08 -26.27 6.04
CA MET A 1 4.04 -25.85 5.07
C MET A 1 4.33 -24.40 4.81
N ASP A 2 4.93 -24.09 3.65
CA ASP A 2 5.18 -22.72 3.24
C ASP A 2 3.84 -22.03 2.97
N THR A 3 3.38 -21.24 3.93
CA THR A 3 2.23 -20.39 3.76
C THR A 3 2.56 -19.42 2.65
N LYS A 4 1.84 -19.51 1.53
CA LYS A 4 1.95 -18.60 0.38
C LYS A 4 1.64 -17.18 0.86
N LYS A 5 2.68 -16.45 1.26
CA LYS A 5 2.55 -15.08 1.76
C LYS A 5 2.50 -14.13 0.58
N TRP A 6 1.40 -13.38 0.51
CA TRP A 6 1.24 -12.28 -0.42
C TRP A 6 1.89 -11.02 0.13
N ASP A 7 2.48 -10.26 -0.78
CA ASP A 7 3.10 -8.96 -0.59
C ASP A 7 2.70 -8.07 -1.78
N PHE A 8 3.11 -6.80 -1.78
CA PHE A 8 2.79 -5.87 -2.85
C PHE A 8 3.98 -4.98 -3.25
N ARG A 9 3.91 -4.43 -4.47
CA ARG A 9 4.85 -3.46 -5.00
C ARG A 9 4.07 -2.37 -5.73
N LEU A 10 4.27 -1.12 -5.34
CA LEU A 10 3.72 0.02 -6.06
C LEU A 10 4.46 0.22 -7.38
N GLU A 11 3.72 0.57 -8.44
CA GLU A 11 4.32 1.10 -9.66
C GLU A 11 4.63 2.60 -9.49
N GLN A 12 5.49 3.11 -10.36
CA GLN A 12 5.76 4.54 -10.40
C GLN A 12 4.47 5.28 -10.84
N PRO A 13 3.99 6.27 -10.08
CA PRO A 13 2.85 7.07 -10.48
C PRO A 13 3.17 7.84 -11.76
N VAL A 14 2.20 7.91 -12.66
CA VAL A 14 2.30 8.56 -13.97
C VAL A 14 1.30 9.70 -14.02
N GLU A 15 1.78 10.87 -14.42
CA GLU A 15 0.92 12.01 -14.74
C GLU A 15 0.32 11.85 -16.14
N ASP A 16 -0.99 12.03 -16.25
CA ASP A 16 -1.73 12.07 -17.51
C ASP A 16 -2.78 13.17 -17.47
N ASN A 17 -2.67 14.14 -18.38
CA ASN A 17 -3.56 15.29 -18.50
C ASN A 17 -3.80 16.05 -17.18
N GLY A 18 -2.73 16.29 -16.41
CA GLY A 18 -2.80 17.04 -15.14
C GLY A 18 -3.41 16.26 -13.97
N ALA A 19 -3.60 14.95 -14.13
CA ALA A 19 -4.00 14.04 -13.07
C ALA A 19 -2.99 12.90 -12.91
N TRP A 20 -2.82 12.44 -11.68
CA TRP A 20 -1.92 11.35 -11.35
C TRP A 20 -2.67 10.03 -11.31
N ARG A 21 -2.08 9.01 -11.91
CA ARG A 21 -2.56 7.62 -11.88
C ARG A 21 -1.46 6.71 -11.38
N ILE A 22 -1.85 5.59 -10.81
CA ILE A 22 -0.91 4.63 -10.26
C ILE A 22 -1.52 3.23 -10.32
N ALA A 23 -0.67 2.23 -10.30
CA ALA A 23 -1.04 0.84 -10.18
C ALA A 23 -0.14 0.19 -9.13
N TYR A 24 -0.53 -0.99 -8.66
CA TYR A 24 0.32 -1.81 -7.81
C TYR A 24 0.24 -3.27 -8.24
N CYS A 25 1.31 -4.01 -7.99
CA CYS A 25 1.37 -5.44 -8.20
C CYS A 25 1.27 -6.17 -6.88
N LEU A 26 0.40 -7.16 -6.78
CA LEU A 26 0.40 -8.17 -5.74
C LEU A 26 1.37 -9.28 -6.17
N THR A 27 2.22 -9.72 -5.25
CA THR A 27 3.23 -10.75 -5.49
C THR A 27 3.17 -11.77 -4.38
N SER A 28 3.10 -13.06 -4.72
CA SER A 28 3.21 -14.13 -3.72
C SER A 28 4.54 -14.88 -3.88
N GLY A 29 5.27 -15.05 -2.77
CA GLY A 29 6.40 -15.98 -2.72
C GLY A 29 5.94 -17.43 -2.53
N GLY A 30 6.62 -18.39 -3.16
CA GLY A 30 6.35 -19.84 -3.03
C GLY A 30 6.80 -20.64 -4.26
N ASP A 31 6.50 -21.94 -4.30
CA ASP A 31 6.84 -22.85 -5.41
C ASP A 31 6.24 -22.43 -6.77
N ALA A 32 5.15 -21.66 -6.75
CA ALA A 32 4.53 -21.06 -7.93
C ALA A 32 4.36 -19.55 -7.71
N PRO A 33 5.37 -18.72 -8.06
CA PRO A 33 5.27 -17.28 -7.92
C PRO A 33 4.08 -16.77 -8.75
N SER A 34 3.17 -16.06 -8.08
CA SER A 34 2.02 -15.43 -8.71
C SER A 34 2.21 -13.92 -8.65
N GLN A 35 1.94 -13.23 -9.76
CA GLN A 35 1.95 -11.78 -9.83
C GLN A 35 0.63 -11.32 -10.45
N GLU A 36 -0.02 -10.38 -9.80
CA GLU A 36 -1.25 -9.77 -10.27
C GLU A 36 -1.11 -8.25 -10.26
N ARG A 37 -1.40 -7.59 -11.38
CA ARG A 37 -1.31 -6.13 -11.49
C ARG A 37 -2.69 -5.53 -11.36
N ILE A 38 -2.86 -4.62 -10.40
CA ILE A 38 -4.09 -3.87 -10.17
C ILE A 38 -3.86 -2.42 -10.58
N ALA A 39 -4.54 -2.00 -11.65
CA ALA A 39 -4.59 -0.61 -12.06
C ALA A 39 -5.67 0.12 -11.25
N ILE A 40 -5.34 1.30 -10.72
CA ILE A 40 -6.31 2.16 -10.06
C ILE A 40 -6.82 3.14 -11.10
N ASP A 41 -8.11 3.03 -11.43
CA ASP A 41 -8.77 3.88 -12.43
C ASP A 41 -9.01 5.31 -11.94
N GLU A 42 -8.83 5.55 -10.65
CA GLU A 42 -8.99 6.86 -10.03
C GLU A 42 -7.87 7.83 -10.42
N ARG A 43 -8.25 9.10 -10.54
CA ARG A 43 -7.37 10.20 -10.92
C ARG A 43 -7.12 11.09 -9.71
N TYR A 44 -5.85 11.26 -9.35
CA TYR A 44 -5.45 11.99 -8.17
C TYR A 44 -4.88 13.37 -8.51
N VAL A 45 -5.06 14.31 -7.59
CA VAL A 45 -4.55 15.69 -7.71
C VAL A 45 -3.03 15.77 -7.51
N SER A 46 -2.41 14.74 -6.93
CA SER A 46 -0.96 14.69 -6.71
C SER A 46 -0.43 13.26 -6.75
N ALA A 47 0.85 13.11 -7.07
CA ALA A 47 1.56 11.83 -7.02
C ALA A 47 1.52 11.20 -5.63
N GLN A 48 1.67 12.01 -4.57
CA GLN A 48 1.65 11.53 -3.19
C GLN A 48 0.29 10.95 -2.82
N THR A 49 -0.80 11.64 -3.18
CA THR A 49 -2.16 11.12 -2.94
C THR A 49 -2.39 9.80 -3.67
N ALA A 50 -1.89 9.67 -4.90
CA ALA A 50 -1.95 8.41 -5.63
C ALA A 50 -1.19 7.29 -4.90
N ILE A 51 0.03 7.57 -4.45
CA ILE A 51 0.85 6.62 -3.67
C ILE A 51 0.14 6.21 -2.38
N ASP A 52 -0.41 7.16 -1.63
CA ASP A 52 -1.07 6.90 -0.35
C ASP A 52 -2.28 5.99 -0.53
N GLU A 53 -3.15 6.28 -1.52
CA GLU A 53 -4.30 5.42 -1.81
C GLU A 53 -3.91 4.07 -2.38
N ALA A 54 -2.93 4.01 -3.28
CA ALA A 54 -2.43 2.73 -3.79
C ALA A 54 -1.84 1.85 -2.67
N THR A 55 -1.12 2.47 -1.74
CA THR A 55 -0.59 1.78 -0.55
C THR A 55 -1.73 1.25 0.31
N ARG A 56 -2.74 2.09 0.59
CA ARG A 56 -3.91 1.70 1.40
C ARG A 56 -4.65 0.53 0.77
N LEU A 57 -4.94 0.59 -0.52
CA LEU A 57 -5.63 -0.47 -1.25
C LEU A 57 -4.81 -1.76 -1.31
N ALA A 58 -3.51 -1.66 -1.57
CA ALA A 58 -2.61 -2.81 -1.62
C ALA A 58 -2.51 -3.52 -0.26
N GLN A 59 -2.42 -2.77 0.84
CA GLN A 59 -2.42 -3.33 2.20
C GLN A 59 -3.72 -4.07 2.52
N ILE A 60 -4.87 -3.52 2.12
CA ILE A 60 -6.17 -4.19 2.31
C ILE A 60 -6.20 -5.51 1.52
N HIS A 61 -5.77 -5.50 0.26
CA HIS A 61 -5.72 -6.73 -0.54
C HIS A 61 -4.75 -7.77 0.02
N VAL A 62 -3.57 -7.36 0.46
CA VAL A 62 -2.60 -8.30 1.04
C VAL A 62 -3.11 -8.89 2.34
N ALA A 63 -3.78 -8.09 3.19
CA ALA A 63 -4.40 -8.58 4.41
C ALA A 63 -5.49 -9.62 4.11
N ASP A 64 -6.38 -9.31 3.16
CA ASP A 64 -7.44 -10.21 2.71
C ASP A 64 -6.87 -11.54 2.15
N LEU A 65 -5.84 -11.46 1.29
CA LEU A 65 -5.18 -12.63 0.70
C LEU A 65 -4.40 -13.48 1.70
N ASN A 66 -3.85 -12.87 2.75
CA ASN A 66 -3.15 -13.58 3.82
C ASN A 66 -4.09 -14.08 4.93
N GLY A 67 -5.40 -13.77 4.86
CA GLY A 67 -6.36 -14.09 5.91
C GLY A 67 -6.12 -13.32 7.21
N GLU A 68 -5.37 -12.22 7.15
CA GLU A 68 -5.18 -11.30 8.26
C GLU A 68 -6.32 -10.28 8.23
N ALA A 69 -6.96 -10.02 9.38
CA ALA A 69 -7.90 -8.92 9.44
C ALA A 69 -7.15 -7.62 9.14
N PRO A 70 -7.58 -6.77 8.18
CA PRO A 70 -6.94 -5.50 7.93
C PRO A 70 -7.00 -4.69 9.23
N SER A 71 -5.84 -4.48 9.87
CA SER A 71 -5.79 -3.66 11.07
C SER A 71 -5.96 -2.21 10.64
N PHE A 72 -7.19 -1.72 10.76
CA PHE A 72 -7.51 -0.29 10.65
C PHE A 72 -7.04 0.49 11.90
N GLU A 73 -6.20 -0.11 12.74
CA GLU A 73 -5.64 0.57 13.90
C GLU A 73 -4.70 1.67 13.43
N LYS A 74 -5.09 2.92 13.69
CA LYS A 74 -4.18 4.06 13.60
C LYS A 74 -2.94 3.73 14.45
N PRO A 75 -1.73 4.08 13.98
CA PRO A 75 -0.52 3.92 14.79
C PRO A 75 -0.77 4.59 16.15
N THR A 76 -0.64 3.80 17.21
CA THR A 76 -0.77 4.31 18.57
C THR A 76 0.40 5.25 18.85
N GLN A 77 0.16 6.31 19.63
CA GLN A 77 1.13 7.37 19.98
C GLN A 77 2.46 6.85 20.57
N ALA A 78 2.58 5.56 20.86
CA ALA A 78 3.78 4.92 21.37
C ALA A 78 4.90 4.75 20.31
N GLU A 79 4.59 4.86 19.01
CA GLU A 79 5.59 4.76 17.92
C GLU A 79 6.03 6.12 17.36
N VAL A 80 5.65 7.23 18.00
CA VAL A 80 6.12 8.57 17.62
C VAL A 80 7.22 9.00 18.60
N PRO A 81 8.51 8.96 18.24
CA PRO A 81 9.59 9.42 19.12
C PRO A 81 9.68 10.97 19.18
N PHE A 82 8.75 11.69 18.55
CA PHE A 82 8.64 13.14 18.72
C PHE A 82 7.81 13.42 19.97
N ASP A 83 8.49 13.22 21.10
CA ASP A 83 8.07 13.70 22.41
C ASP A 83 7.68 15.18 22.30
N LYS A 84 6.47 15.48 22.75
CA LYS A 84 5.89 16.82 22.84
C LYS A 84 6.60 17.61 23.94
N ARG A 85 7.91 17.87 23.83
CA ARG A 85 8.68 18.65 24.82
C ARG A 85 10.02 19.15 24.26
N GLN A 86 9.97 20.06 23.29
CA GLN A 86 10.98 21.13 23.23
C GLN A 86 10.29 22.40 22.73
N ARG A 87 9.91 23.24 23.69
CA ARG A 87 9.77 24.68 23.48
C ARG A 87 11.16 25.27 23.61
N PHE A 88 11.50 26.17 22.69
CA PHE A 88 12.71 27.00 22.57
C PHE A 88 13.89 26.37 21.83
#